data_AF-A0A8X7WCV9-F1
#
_entry.id   AF-A0A8X7WCV9-F1
#
_cell.length_a   1.000
_cell.length_b   1.000
_cell.length_c   1.000
_cell.angle_alpha   90.00
_cell.angle_beta   90.00
_cell.angle_gamma   90.00
#
_symmetry.space_group_name_H-M   'P 1'
#
loop_
_entity.id
_entity.type
_entity.pdbx_description
1 polymer ?
#
loop_
_entity_poly.entity_id
_entity_poly.type
_entity_poly.pdbx_seq_one_letter_code
_entity_poly.pdbx_strand_id
1 'polypeptide(L)'
;MGQDYSYTQPSKSDHYGVQSVESTHRETEDLIRRDQAEIAYNARVQYPPQPEVEFGFPQTCYCGAQPILRPSKSRSDPAYK
;
A
#
# COMPACT_ATOMS: atom_id res chain seq x y z
N MET A 1 -23.64 9.28 -33.31
CA MET A 1 -22.40 8.84 -33.98
C MET A 1 -21.44 8.35 -32.90
N GLY A 2 -21.60 7.11 -32.44
CA GLY A 2 -20.68 6.50 -31.46
C GLY A 2 -19.55 5.85 -32.23
N GLN A 3 -18.30 6.19 -31.92
CA GLN A 3 -17.15 5.55 -32.54
C GLN A 3 -16.77 4.32 -31.71
N ASP A 4 -16.91 3.14 -32.32
CA ASP A 4 -16.51 1.88 -31.72
C ASP A 4 -14.98 1.75 -31.82
N TYR A 5 -14.28 2.12 -30.76
CA TYR A 5 -12.82 2.00 -30.70
C TYR A 5 -12.43 0.53 -30.51
N SER A 6 -12.12 -0.17 -31.59
CA SER A 6 -11.52 -1.50 -31.55
C SER A 6 -9.99 -1.36 -31.48
N TYR A 7 -9.43 -1.55 -30.29
CA TYR A 7 -7.98 -1.59 -30.10
C TYR A 7 -7.45 -2.99 -30.40
N THR A 8 -6.71 -3.15 -31.49
CA THR A 8 -5.97 -4.40 -31.76
C THR A 8 -4.57 -4.28 -31.20
N GLN A 9 -4.31 -4.94 -30.08
CA GLN A 9 -2.99 -4.98 -29.46
C GLN A 9 -2.01 -5.71 -30.39
N PRO A 10 -0.90 -5.07 -30.84
CA PRO A 10 0.10 -5.77 -31.63
C PRO A 10 0.74 -6.87 -30.78
N SER A 11 0.90 -8.06 -31.36
CA SER A 11 1.67 -9.15 -30.76
C SER A 11 3.11 -8.66 -30.60
N LYS A 12 3.54 -8.50 -29.34
CA LYS A 12 4.92 -8.18 -29.03
C LYS A 12 5.79 -9.33 -29.56
N SER A 13 6.59 -9.05 -30.58
CA SER A 13 7.66 -9.96 -30.98
C SER A 13 8.73 -9.92 -29.89
N ASP A 14 8.98 -11.06 -29.26
CA ASP A 14 10.04 -11.26 -28.27
C ASP A 14 11.42 -11.16 -28.93
N HIS A 15 11.85 -9.95 -29.24
CA HIS A 15 13.25 -9.62 -29.44
C HIS A 15 13.67 -8.60 -28.39
N TYR A 16 13.52 -8.98 -27.12
CA TYR A 16 14.32 -8.40 -26.07
C TYR A 16 15.73 -8.94 -26.24
N GLY A 17 16.63 -8.06 -26.71
CA GLY A 17 18.03 -8.37 -26.93
C GLY A 17 18.61 -9.07 -25.72
N VAL A 18 18.95 -10.34 -25.89
CA VAL A 18 19.67 -11.16 -24.92
C VAL A 18 21.11 -10.63 -24.88
N GLN A 19 21.31 -9.49 -24.22
CA GLN A 19 22.60 -9.24 -23.60
C GLN A 19 22.79 -10.35 -22.55
N SER A 20 23.96 -10.99 -22.59
CA SER A 20 24.35 -12.11 -21.75
C SER A 20 23.77 -11.97 -20.34
N VAL A 21 22.77 -12.79 -20.03
CA VAL A 21 22.01 -12.70 -18.78
C VAL A 21 22.92 -12.78 -17.54
N GLU A 22 24.10 -13.38 -17.67
CA GLU A 22 25.12 -13.46 -16.61
C GLU A 22 25.75 -12.11 -16.23
N SER A 23 26.01 -11.21 -17.19
CA SER A 23 26.64 -9.91 -16.88
C SER A 23 25.64 -8.98 -16.21
N THR A 24 24.43 -8.92 -16.74
CA THR A 24 23.34 -8.11 -16.17
C THR A 24 22.93 -8.63 -14.80
N HIS A 25 22.85 -9.96 -14.62
CA HIS A 25 22.56 -10.57 -13.33
C HIS A 25 23.63 -10.22 -12.28
N ARG A 26 24.93 -10.22 -12.64
CA ARG A 26 26.00 -9.81 -11.73
C ARG A 26 25.89 -8.35 -11.30
N GLU A 27 25.58 -7.46 -12.24
CA GLU A 27 25.39 -6.03 -11.94
C GLU A 27 24.18 -5.80 -11.02
N THR A 28 23.06 -6.49 -11.26
CA THR A 28 21.88 -6.39 -10.40
C THR A 28 22.12 -6.95 -9.00
N GLU A 29 22.82 -8.08 -8.87
CA GLU A 29 23.16 -8.66 -7.57
C GLU A 29 24.10 -7.74 -6.76
N ASP A 30 25.02 -7.05 -7.41
CA ASP A 30 25.88 -6.05 -6.79
C ASP A 30 25.12 -4.79 -6.35
N LEU A 31 24.09 -4.37 -7.08
CA LEU A 31 23.20 -3.28 -6.69
C LEU A 31 22.34 -3.68 -5.47
N ILE A 32 21.74 -4.87 -5.50
CA ILE A 32 20.93 -5.41 -4.40
C ILE A 32 21.76 -5.52 -3.11
N ARG A 33 23.00 -6.00 -3.20
CA ARG A 33 23.88 -6.12 -2.03
C ARG A 33 24.22 -4.79 -1.39
N ARG A 34 24.44 -3.73 -2.20
CA ARG A 34 24.70 -2.38 -1.70
C ARG A 34 23.49 -1.78 -1.01
N ASP A 35 22.31 -1.91 -1.63
CA ASP A 35 21.03 -1.46 -1.06
C ASP A 35 20.75 -2.14 0.29
N GLN A 36 20.95 -3.46 0.38
CA GLN A 36 20.82 -4.20 1.65
C GLN A 36 21.81 -3.72 2.72
N ALA A 37 23.05 -3.37 2.35
CA ALA A 37 24.03 -2.84 3.29
C ALA A 37 23.65 -1.44 3.81
N GLU A 38 23.12 -0.58 2.95
CA GLU A 38 22.58 0.73 3.36
C GLU A 38 21.35 0.58 4.24
N ILE A 39 20.43 -0.33 3.91
CA ILE A 39 19.28 -0.64 4.77
C ILE A 39 19.75 -1.16 6.13
N ALA A 40 20.73 -2.06 6.19
CA ALA A 40 21.26 -2.58 7.46
C ALA A 40 21.91 -1.49 8.32
N TYR A 41 22.56 -0.51 7.70
CA TYR A 41 23.10 0.66 8.38
C TYR A 41 21.98 1.56 8.93
N ASN A 42 20.94 1.82 8.12
CA ASN A 42 19.81 2.69 8.47
C ASN A 42 18.73 2.00 9.34
N ALA A 43 18.68 0.68 9.41
CA ALA A 43 17.74 -0.09 10.24
C ALA A 43 17.99 0.08 11.75
N ARG A 44 19.08 0.75 12.13
CA ARG A 44 19.39 1.15 13.51
C ARG A 44 18.58 2.36 13.99
N VAL A 45 17.72 2.94 13.14
CA VAL A 45 16.80 4.00 13.54
C VAL A 45 15.75 3.41 14.50
N GLN A 46 15.99 3.58 15.79
CA GLN A 46 15.00 3.30 16.83
C GLN A 46 13.96 4.42 16.77
N TYR A 47 12.81 4.15 16.16
CA TYR A 47 11.69 5.07 16.24
C TYR A 47 11.22 5.16 17.70
N PRO A 48 10.98 6.36 18.22
CA PRO A 48 10.38 6.49 19.54
C PRO A 48 9.04 5.74 19.57
N PRO A 49 8.67 5.14 20.70
CA PRO A 49 7.33 4.58 20.85
C PRO A 49 6.33 5.69 20.53
N GLN A 50 5.39 5.40 19.64
CA GLN A 50 4.31 6.34 19.36
C GLN A 50 3.62 6.64 20.69
N PRO A 51 3.24 7.90 20.95
CA PRO A 51 2.47 8.21 22.14
C PRO A 51 1.22 7.33 22.14
N GLU A 52 0.83 6.87 23.32
CA GLU A 52 -0.45 6.23 23.56
C GLU A 52 -1.55 7.28 23.35
N VAL A 53 -1.83 7.60 22.09
CA VAL A 53 -3.00 8.38 21.74
C VAL A 53 -4.19 7.47 21.96
N GLU A 54 -5.12 7.91 22.81
CA GLU A 54 -6.39 7.23 22.96
C GLU A 54 -7.12 7.37 21.62
N PHE A 55 -7.00 6.36 20.76
CA PHE A 55 -7.73 6.26 19.50
C PHE A 55 -9.19 5.91 19.84
N GLY A 56 -9.87 6.86 20.46
CA GLY A 56 -11.25 6.76 20.91
C GLY A 56 -12.22 7.31 19.87
N PHE A 57 -13.51 7.16 20.16
CA PHE A 57 -14.52 7.92 19.42
C PHE A 57 -14.22 9.41 19.56
N PRO A 58 -14.32 10.21 18.47
CA PRO A 58 -14.16 11.64 18.54
C PRO A 58 -15.03 12.20 19.68
N GLN A 59 -14.43 12.98 20.59
CA GLN A 59 -15.14 13.54 21.74
C GLN A 59 -16.04 14.72 21.34
N THR A 60 -15.87 15.23 20.12
CA THR A 60 -16.64 16.33 19.55
C THR A 60 -16.96 16.05 18.09
N CYS A 61 -18.19 16.36 17.69
CA CYS A 61 -18.59 16.34 16.28
C CYS A 61 -17.99 17.55 15.56
N TYR A 62 -17.93 17.51 14.22
CA TYR A 62 -17.49 18.66 13.40
C TYR A 62 -18.31 19.94 13.62
N CYS A 63 -19.55 19.82 14.10
CA CYS A 63 -20.41 20.93 14.49
C CYS A 63 -20.17 21.45 15.92
N GLY A 64 -19.21 20.89 16.67
CA GLY A 64 -18.92 21.22 18.07
C GLY A 64 -19.84 20.56 19.10
N ALA A 65 -20.85 19.79 18.67
CA ALA A 65 -21.75 19.08 19.57
C ALA A 65 -21.10 17.81 20.17
N GLN A 66 -21.64 17.33 21.29
CA GLN A 66 -21.30 16.01 21.83
C GLN A 66 -21.78 14.89 20.88
N PRO A 67 -20.96 13.84 20.65
CA PRO A 67 -21.33 12.70 19.81
C PRO A 67 -22.40 11.85 20.49
N ILE A 68 -23.34 11.35 19.69
CA ILE A 68 -24.37 10.41 20.15
C ILE A 68 -23.92 9.00 19.80
N LEU A 69 -23.54 8.22 20.80
CA LEU A 69 -23.23 6.80 20.62
C LEU A 69 -24.52 6.02 20.40
N ARG A 70 -24.66 5.38 19.24
CA ARG A 70 -25.73 4.42 18.97
C ARG A 70 -25.17 3.10 18.47
N PRO A 71 -25.65 1.96 19.01
CA PRO A 71 -25.30 0.65 18.47
C PRO A 71 -25.81 0.55 17.03
N SER A 72 -24.98 0.02 16.13
CA SER A 72 -25.38 -0.30 14.77
C SER A 72 -26.36 -1.47 14.80
N LYS A 73 -27.56 -1.28 14.28
CA LYS A 73 -28.52 -2.38 14.13
C LYS A 73 -28.10 -3.25 12.95
N SER A 74 -27.51 -4.40 13.21
CA SER A 74 -27.30 -5.44 12.20
C SER A 74 -28.47 -6.43 12.23
N ARG A 75 -28.68 -7.19 11.14
CA ARG A 75 -29.74 -8.22 11.06
C ARG A 75 -29.54 -9.36 12.08
N SER A 76 -28.35 -9.47 12.65
CA SER A 76 -28.00 -10.42 13.71
C SER A 76 -28.09 -9.81 15.11
N ASP A 77 -28.48 -8.54 15.25
CA ASP A 77 -28.66 -7.89 16.54
C ASP A 77 -29.94 -8.42 17.22
N PRO A 78 -29.87 -9.03 18.42
CA PRO A 78 -31.05 -9.55 19.12
C PRO A 78 -32.08 -8.47 19.51
N ALA A 79 -31.72 -7.19 19.48
CA ALA A 79 -32.64 -6.06 19.67
C ALA A 79 -33.36 -5.63 18.37
N TYR A 80 -33.05 -6.25 17.23
CA TYR A 80 -33.76 -6.08 15.97
C TYR A 80 -35.07 -6.90 15.99
N LYS A 81 -36.17 -6.28 16.42
CA LYS A 81 -37.53 -6.83 16.32
C LYS A 81 -38.32 -6.14 15.23
#